data_AF-A0A6J1C057-F1
#
_entry.id   AF-A0A6J1C057-F1
#
_cell.length_a   1.000
_cell.length_b   1.000
_cell.length_c   1.000
_cell.angle_alpha   90.00
_cell.angle_beta   90.00
_cell.angle_gamma   90.00
#
_symmetry.space_group_name_H-M   'P 1'
#
loop_
_entity.id
_entity.type
_entity.pdbx_description
1 polymer ?
#
loop_
_entity_poly.entity_id
_entity_poly.type
_entity_poly.pdbx_seq_one_letter_code
_entity_poly.pdbx_strand_id
1 'polypeptide(L)'
;MARKHARLQRVRVSRSPACFQVCFRQIPARPAANSIGSFQRAELLGHSADEHSADSAKYVAEIGNRIMVVVDSSFEGKGALEWALSHAVQSRDSIVLLHVSKPSKQGLVFDEKLDMKAYELLLSMKNMCQMRRPGVQVEMEFLQGKEMGRVIVEEAKKQRVSLLVLGQRKQSPFWSLVKKFSTSKRRNHGGIVDYCIQNSSCPTIAVRRKSKKLGGYLITTKSHKNFWLLA
;
A
#
# COMPACT_ATOMS: atom_id res chain seq x y z
N MET A 1 4.31 44.60 15.54
CA MET A 1 3.95 43.27 14.99
C MET A 1 5.20 42.38 15.03
N ALA A 2 5.29 41.45 15.98
CA ALA A 2 6.49 40.63 16.19
C ALA A 2 6.33 39.22 15.59
N ARG A 3 7.22 38.85 14.67
CA ARG A 3 7.31 37.50 14.08
C ARG A 3 7.96 36.55 15.11
N LYS A 4 7.25 35.51 15.52
CA LYS A 4 7.80 34.43 16.36
C LYS A 4 8.47 33.39 15.47
N HIS A 5 9.80 33.30 15.53
CA HIS A 5 10.55 32.18 14.97
C HIS A 5 10.50 31.00 15.95
N ALA A 6 9.95 29.86 15.52
CA ALA A 6 10.08 28.61 16.26
C ALA A 6 11.42 27.95 15.90
N ARG A 7 12.32 27.88 16.88
CA ARG A 7 13.62 27.21 16.79
C ARG A 7 13.42 25.72 17.12
N LEU A 8 13.42 24.85 16.12
CA LEU A 8 13.40 23.40 16.34
C LEU A 8 14.77 22.94 16.86
N GLN A 9 14.77 22.34 18.04
CA GLN A 9 15.97 21.79 18.67
C GLN A 9 16.42 20.49 18.00
N ARG A 10 17.74 20.35 17.94
CA ARG A 10 18.53 19.33 17.28
C ARG A 10 18.46 18.01 18.04
N VAL A 11 17.75 17.01 17.51
CA VAL A 11 17.88 15.62 17.98
C VAL A 11 19.03 14.98 17.23
N ARG A 12 20.09 14.60 17.95
CA ARG A 12 21.17 13.76 17.39
C ARG A 12 20.65 12.33 17.33
N VAL A 13 20.69 11.70 16.16
CA VAL A 13 20.43 10.27 16.02
C VAL A 13 21.66 9.60 15.39
N SER A 14 22.06 8.51 16.04
CA SER A 14 23.24 7.69 15.77
C SER A 14 23.23 7.03 14.39
N ARG A 15 24.43 6.90 13.82
CA ARG A 15 24.70 6.24 12.54
C ARG A 15 24.30 4.75 12.58
N SER A 16 23.35 4.38 11.73
CA SER A 16 23.18 3.01 11.24
C SER A 16 22.66 3.08 9.79
N PRO A 17 22.91 2.09 8.92
CA PRO A 17 22.56 2.15 7.50
C PRO A 17 21.06 1.80 7.34
N ALA A 18 20.20 2.66 7.87
CA ALA A 18 18.78 2.38 8.03
C ALA A 18 17.96 3.02 6.91
N CYS A 19 17.07 2.24 6.30
CA CYS A 19 15.88 2.77 5.65
C CYS A 19 15.19 3.73 6.63
N PHE A 20 14.99 4.98 6.22
CA PHE A 20 14.29 5.96 7.04
C PHE A 20 12.79 5.80 6.79
N GLN A 21 12.05 5.35 7.79
CA GLN A 21 10.59 5.39 7.78
C GLN A 21 10.16 6.78 8.23
N VAL A 22 9.51 7.52 7.34
CA VAL A 22 8.96 8.84 7.66
C VAL A 22 7.50 8.63 8.03
N CYS A 23 7.20 8.49 9.32
CA CYS A 23 5.82 8.45 9.79
C CYS A 23 5.27 9.86 9.98
N PHE A 24 4.41 10.31 9.07
CA PHE A 24 3.52 11.44 9.35
C PHE A 24 2.39 10.96 10.27
N ARG A 25 2.55 11.11 11.59
CA ARG A 25 1.45 10.83 12.53
C ARG A 25 0.36 11.88 12.38
N GLN A 26 -0.83 11.47 11.98
CA GLN A 26 -2.02 12.31 12.10
C GLN A 26 -2.36 12.47 13.59
N ILE A 27 -2.49 13.71 14.07
CA ILE A 27 -3.04 14.00 15.39
C ILE A 27 -4.55 13.79 15.30
N PRO A 28 -5.17 12.94 16.15
CA PRO A 28 -6.62 12.79 16.17
C PRO A 28 -7.26 14.11 16.61
N ALA A 29 -8.14 14.67 15.77
CA ALA A 29 -9.05 15.72 16.23
C ALA A 29 -10.08 15.06 17.17
N ARG A 30 -10.11 15.54 18.42
CA ARG A 30 -11.14 15.22 19.42
C ARG A 30 -12.54 15.46 18.80
N PRO A 31 -13.49 14.51 18.87
CA PRO A 31 -14.88 14.84 18.64
C PRO A 31 -15.40 15.70 19.79
N ALA A 32 -16.00 16.84 19.45
CA ALA A 32 -16.79 17.63 20.38
C ALA A 32 -18.04 16.83 20.76
N ALA A 33 -18.30 16.77 22.07
CA ALA A 33 -19.53 16.24 22.63
C ALA A 33 -20.74 16.98 22.04
N ASN A 34 -21.76 16.24 21.62
CA ASN A 34 -23.13 16.71 21.64
C ASN A 34 -24.06 15.51 21.90
N SER A 35 -24.68 15.58 23.07
CA SER A 35 -25.81 14.76 23.52
C SER A 35 -27.05 15.17 22.74
N ILE A 36 -27.83 14.20 22.26
CA ILE A 36 -29.30 14.25 22.13
C ILE A 36 -29.79 12.79 22.21
N GLY A 37 -30.70 12.52 23.14
CA GLY A 37 -31.14 11.19 23.52
C GLY A 37 -32.43 10.69 22.85
N SER A 38 -32.70 9.42 23.10
CA SER A 38 -34.01 8.72 23.14
C SER A 38 -33.66 7.25 23.46
N PHE A 39 -33.91 6.64 24.64
CA PHE A 39 -35.20 6.28 25.29
C PHE A 39 -36.21 5.79 24.25
N GLN A 40 -36.75 4.57 24.21
CA GLN A 40 -36.99 3.45 25.14
C GLN A 40 -37.23 2.21 24.21
N ARG A 41 -37.05 0.95 24.59
CA ARG A 41 -38.06 0.16 25.31
C ARG A 41 -37.46 -1.20 25.64
N ALA A 42 -37.32 -1.49 26.93
CA ALA A 42 -37.19 -2.84 27.44
C ALA A 42 -38.60 -3.31 27.80
N GLU A 43 -38.98 -4.51 27.36
CA GLU A 43 -40.04 -5.28 28.00
C GLU A 43 -39.49 -6.66 28.40
N LEU A 44 -39.62 -6.88 29.69
CA LEU A 44 -39.31 -8.03 30.53
C LEU A 44 -40.52 -8.98 30.39
N LEU A 45 -40.39 -10.31 30.24
CA LEU A 45 -40.42 -11.27 31.34
C LEU A 45 -40.46 -12.70 30.75
N GLY A 46 -39.78 -13.64 31.40
CA GLY A 46 -39.94 -15.07 31.13
C GLY A 46 -38.83 -15.91 31.76
N HIS A 47 -39.08 -16.38 32.97
CA HIS A 47 -38.17 -17.10 33.86
C HIS A 47 -38.31 -18.62 33.63
N SER A 48 -37.22 -19.34 33.34
CA SER A 48 -37.02 -20.73 33.78
C SER A 48 -35.58 -21.18 33.53
N ALA A 49 -35.00 -21.78 34.57
CA ALA A 49 -33.67 -22.37 34.57
C ALA A 49 -33.60 -23.55 33.61
N ASP A 50 -32.51 -23.62 32.85
CA ASP A 50 -31.86 -24.87 32.47
C ASP A 50 -30.39 -24.56 32.18
N GLU A 51 -29.51 -25.13 32.99
CA GLU A 51 -28.09 -25.23 32.69
C GLU A 51 -27.93 -26.15 31.48
N HIS A 52 -27.41 -25.64 30.35
CA HIS A 52 -26.71 -26.47 29.38
C HIS A 52 -25.58 -25.67 28.74
N SER A 53 -24.38 -26.22 28.91
CA SER A 53 -23.15 -25.96 28.17
C SER A 53 -23.40 -25.52 26.72
N ALA A 54 -23.03 -24.28 26.40
CA ALA A 54 -22.95 -23.81 25.03
C ALA A 54 -21.69 -22.97 24.87
N ASP A 55 -20.63 -23.69 24.50
CA ASP A 55 -19.62 -23.32 23.52
C ASP A 55 -19.24 -21.84 23.51
N SER A 56 -18.07 -21.56 24.07
CA SER A 56 -17.32 -20.33 23.80
C SER A 56 -16.93 -20.31 22.33
N ALA A 57 -17.90 -20.05 21.45
CA ALA A 57 -17.68 -19.54 20.12
C ALA A 57 -17.06 -18.16 20.31
N LYS A 58 -15.74 -18.15 20.54
CA LYS A 58 -14.90 -17.01 20.25
C LYS A 58 -15.28 -16.60 18.85
N TYR A 59 -15.99 -15.47 18.73
CA TYR A 59 -15.97 -14.71 17.51
C TYR A 59 -14.49 -14.48 17.20
N VAL A 60 -13.92 -15.34 16.36
CA VAL A 60 -12.72 -15.01 15.63
C VAL A 60 -13.18 -13.81 14.83
N ALA A 61 -12.89 -12.61 15.33
CA ALA A 61 -13.06 -11.40 14.56
C ALA A 61 -12.32 -11.69 13.26
N GLU A 62 -13.08 -11.92 12.18
CA GLU A 62 -12.51 -12.31 10.90
C GLU A 62 -11.59 -11.19 10.46
N ILE A 63 -10.28 -11.39 10.67
CA ILE A 63 -9.26 -10.42 10.32
C ILE A 63 -9.21 -10.42 8.80
N GLY A 64 -9.69 -9.35 8.18
CA GLY A 64 -9.63 -9.20 6.73
C GLY A 64 -8.20 -9.15 6.20
N ASN A 65 -8.06 -9.29 4.89
CA ASN A 65 -6.77 -9.28 4.23
C ASN A 65 -6.08 -7.92 4.38
N ARG A 66 -4.75 -7.94 4.52
CA ARG A 66 -3.93 -6.73 4.50
C ARG A 66 -3.22 -6.66 3.16
N ILE A 67 -3.77 -5.85 2.25
CA ILE A 67 -3.34 -5.75 0.86
C ILE A 67 -2.43 -4.53 0.72
N MET A 68 -1.20 -4.73 0.26
CA MET A 68 -0.27 -3.63 0.00
C MET A 68 -0.18 -3.37 -1.50
N VAL A 69 -0.35 -2.11 -1.89
CA VAL A 69 -0.24 -1.68 -3.29
C VAL A 69 0.89 -0.68 -3.41
N VAL A 70 1.88 -0.98 -4.26
CA VAL A 70 2.97 -0.04 -4.54
C VAL A 70 2.52 0.96 -5.58
N VAL A 71 2.58 2.24 -5.22
CA VAL A 71 2.11 3.35 -6.04
C VAL A 71 3.23 4.34 -6.32
N ASP A 72 3.28 4.78 -7.58
CA ASP A 72 4.15 5.83 -8.07
C ASP A 72 3.36 6.76 -9.00
N SER A 73 4.01 7.78 -9.56
CA SER A 73 3.35 8.71 -10.49
C SER A 73 3.05 8.09 -11.87
N SER A 74 3.25 6.77 -12.03
CA SER A 74 3.04 6.08 -13.31
C SER A 74 1.59 5.63 -13.49
N PHE A 75 1.21 5.41 -14.75
CA PHE A 75 -0.08 4.82 -15.08
C PHE A 75 -0.18 3.37 -14.62
N GLU A 76 0.94 2.67 -14.52
CA GLU A 76 0.98 1.28 -14.08
C GLU A 76 0.73 1.15 -12.58
N GLY A 77 1.27 2.05 -11.76
CA GLY A 77 0.94 2.13 -10.33
C GLY A 77 -0.54 2.41 -10.10
N LYS A 78 -1.10 3.41 -10.80
CA LYS A 78 -2.55 3.69 -10.74
C LYS A 78 -3.39 2.49 -11.21
N GLY A 79 -3.02 1.87 -12.33
CA GLY A 79 -3.74 0.72 -12.88
C GLY A 79 -3.70 -0.51 -11.96
N ALA A 80 -2.60 -0.71 -11.23
CA ALA A 80 -2.49 -1.76 -10.22
C ALA A 80 -3.45 -1.53 -9.05
N LEU A 81 -3.59 -0.28 -8.60
CA LEU A 81 -4.55 0.07 -7.56
C LEU A 81 -6.00 -0.07 -8.03
N GLU A 82 -6.31 0.38 -9.26
CA GLU A 82 -7.64 0.18 -9.86
C GLU A 82 -8.01 -1.31 -9.94
N TRP A 83 -7.07 -2.16 -10.37
CA TRP A 83 -7.27 -3.59 -10.39
C TRP A 83 -7.52 -4.17 -8.99
N ALA A 84 -6.70 -3.79 -8.00
CA ALA A 84 -6.83 -4.27 -6.63
C ALA A 84 -8.20 -3.93 -6.04
N LEU A 85 -8.66 -2.68 -6.20
CA LEU A 85 -9.97 -2.23 -5.72
C LEU A 85 -11.13 -2.98 -6.38
N SER A 86 -10.99 -3.36 -7.65
CA SER A 86 -12.04 -4.07 -8.38
C SER A 86 -12.06 -5.59 -8.13
N HIS A 87 -10.90 -6.23 -7.92
CA HIS A 87 -10.81 -7.70 -7.95
C HIS A 87 -10.26 -8.34 -6.67
N ALA A 88 -9.51 -7.60 -5.85
CA ALA A 88 -8.81 -8.18 -4.70
C ALA A 88 -9.37 -7.69 -3.36
N VAL A 89 -9.79 -6.43 -3.29
CA VAL A 89 -10.23 -5.79 -2.04
C VAL A 89 -11.70 -6.10 -1.74
N GLN A 90 -11.95 -6.60 -0.53
CA GLN A 90 -13.26 -6.81 0.07
C GLN A 90 -13.53 -5.82 1.22
N SER A 91 -14.76 -5.78 1.73
CA SER A 91 -15.19 -4.79 2.74
C SER A 91 -14.49 -4.93 4.09
N ARG A 92 -14.00 -6.13 4.45
CA ARG A 92 -13.28 -6.40 5.70
C ARG A 92 -11.78 -6.16 5.59
N ASP A 93 -11.27 -5.97 4.37
CA ASP A 93 -9.85 -5.84 4.10
C ASP A 93 -9.33 -4.45 4.49
N SER A 94 -8.00 -4.35 4.59
CA SER A 94 -7.25 -3.11 4.75
C SER A 94 -6.26 -2.94 3.61
N ILE A 95 -6.05 -1.69 3.19
CA ILE A 95 -5.13 -1.33 2.11
C ILE A 95 -3.98 -0.52 2.68
N VAL A 96 -2.75 -0.87 2.26
CA VAL A 96 -1.57 -0.04 2.44
C VAL A 96 -1.10 0.49 1.10
N LEU A 97 -1.14 1.81 0.94
CA LEU A 97 -0.56 2.51 -0.19
C LEU A 97 0.90 2.81 0.11
N LEU A 98 1.81 2.09 -0.56
CA LEU A 98 3.24 2.23 -0.36
C LEU A 98 3.86 3.04 -1.50
N HIS A 99 4.50 4.17 -1.18
CA HIS A 99 5.40 4.86 -2.10
C HIS A 99 6.84 4.69 -1.65
N VAL A 100 7.72 4.31 -2.59
CA VAL A 100 9.16 4.20 -2.30
C VAL A 100 9.95 5.14 -3.21
N SER A 101 10.74 6.03 -2.61
CA SER A 101 11.58 7.00 -3.30
C SER A 101 13.07 6.68 -3.17
N LYS A 102 13.86 7.10 -4.16
CA LYS A 102 15.32 6.89 -4.11
C LYS A 102 15.91 7.97 -3.22
N PRO A 103 16.89 7.63 -2.36
CA PRO A 103 17.61 8.65 -1.62
C PRO A 103 18.27 9.61 -2.61
N SER A 104 18.06 10.90 -2.40
CA SER A 104 18.72 11.97 -3.14
C SER A 104 20.24 11.85 -2.99
N LYS A 105 21.00 12.10 -4.08
CA LYS A 105 22.47 12.15 -4.05
C LYS A 105 23.02 13.40 -3.37
N GLN A 106 22.18 14.42 -3.17
CA GLN A 106 22.56 15.64 -2.48
C GLN A 106 22.40 15.40 -0.99
N GLY A 107 23.54 15.19 -0.32
CA GLY A 107 23.57 14.91 1.12
C GLY A 107 22.81 15.97 1.93
N LEU A 108 22.18 15.48 3.00
CA LEU A 108 21.65 16.23 4.16
C LEU A 108 20.48 17.19 3.95
N VAL A 109 20.01 17.45 2.73
CA VAL A 109 18.75 18.19 2.54
C VAL A 109 17.65 17.18 2.24
N PHE A 110 16.79 16.96 3.23
CA PHE A 110 15.49 16.34 3.03
C PHE A 110 14.79 17.17 1.95
N ASP A 111 14.57 16.60 0.77
CA ASP A 111 13.88 17.32 -0.29
C ASP A 111 12.39 17.35 0.06
N GLU A 112 12.01 18.31 0.91
CA GLU A 112 10.64 18.56 1.35
C GLU A 112 9.66 18.61 0.16
N LYS A 113 10.15 19.03 -1.02
CA LYS A 113 9.36 19.14 -2.24
C LYS A 113 9.09 17.78 -2.90
N LEU A 114 10.05 16.86 -2.87
CA LEU A 114 9.83 15.49 -3.36
C LEU A 114 8.88 14.73 -2.42
N ASP A 115 9.00 14.95 -1.12
CA ASP A 115 8.13 14.35 -0.12
C ASP A 115 6.69 14.86 -0.24
N MET A 116 6.51 16.16 -0.47
CA MET A 116 5.20 16.76 -0.70
C MET A 116 4.47 16.16 -1.92
N LYS A 117 5.17 15.98 -3.05
CA LYS A 117 4.59 15.36 -4.25
C LYS A 117 4.22 13.90 -4.04
N ALA A 118 5.04 13.16 -3.31
CA ALA A 118 4.75 11.77 -2.97
C ALA A 118 3.53 11.67 -2.03
N TYR A 119 3.43 12.57 -1.06
CA TYR A 119 2.28 12.67 -0.17
C TYR A 119 1.00 13.04 -0.93
N GLU A 120 1.05 14.03 -1.83
CA GLU A 120 -0.08 14.42 -2.69
C GLU A 120 -0.55 13.25 -3.55
N LEU A 121 0.39 12.49 -4.13
CA LEU A 121 0.09 11.26 -4.87
C LEU A 121 -0.63 10.23 -3.98
N LEU A 122 -0.08 9.91 -2.81
CA LEU A 122 -0.68 8.95 -1.88
C LEU A 122 -2.07 9.39 -1.43
N LEU A 123 -2.25 10.69 -1.17
CA LEU A 123 -3.54 11.28 -0.79
C LEU A 123 -4.57 11.12 -1.91
N SER A 124 -4.18 11.41 -3.15
CA SER A 124 -5.04 11.20 -4.33
C SER A 124 -5.46 9.73 -4.48
N MET A 125 -4.52 8.81 -4.29
CA MET A 125 -4.79 7.37 -4.34
C MET A 125 -5.65 6.89 -3.16
N LYS A 126 -5.48 7.47 -1.97
CA LYS A 126 -6.32 7.21 -0.79
C LYS A 126 -7.76 7.63 -1.04
N ASN A 127 -7.96 8.82 -1.60
CA ASN A 127 -9.30 9.30 -1.98
C ASN A 127 -9.96 8.36 -2.99
N MET A 128 -9.19 7.83 -3.96
CA MET A 128 -9.70 6.84 -4.91
C MET A 128 -10.14 5.54 -4.23
N CYS A 129 -9.40 5.07 -3.22
CA CYS A 129 -9.78 3.90 -2.43
C CYS A 129 -11.08 4.14 -1.68
N GLN A 130 -11.19 5.25 -0.97
CA GLN A 130 -12.37 5.61 -0.18
C GLN A 130 -13.63 5.80 -1.05
N MET A 131 -13.46 6.37 -2.25
CA MET A 131 -14.57 6.55 -3.20
C MET A 131 -15.08 5.22 -3.76
N ARG A 132 -14.18 4.28 -4.09
CA ARG A 132 -14.58 2.99 -4.70
C ARG A 132 -14.99 1.94 -3.67
N ARG A 133 -14.45 1.99 -2.46
CA ARG A 133 -14.68 1.03 -1.38
C ARG A 133 -14.88 1.80 -0.06
N PRO A 134 -16.04 2.45 0.14
CA PRO A 134 -16.33 3.12 1.40
C PRO A 134 -16.37 2.08 2.53
N GLY A 135 -15.59 2.30 3.60
CA GLY A 135 -15.48 1.39 4.74
C GLY A 135 -14.17 0.60 4.82
N VAL A 136 -13.40 0.52 3.72
CA VAL A 136 -12.06 -0.09 3.75
C VAL A 136 -11.06 0.85 4.41
N GLN A 137 -10.27 0.34 5.36
CA GLN A 137 -9.21 1.10 6.00
C GLN A 137 -8.04 1.30 5.03
N VAL A 138 -7.57 2.54 4.89
CA VAL A 138 -6.48 2.90 3.96
C VAL A 138 -5.36 3.61 4.70
N GLU A 139 -4.21 2.97 4.76
CA GLU A 139 -2.96 3.48 5.32
C GLU A 139 -2.04 3.96 4.19
N MET A 140 -1.26 5.01 4.45
CA MET A 140 -0.28 5.55 3.51
C MET A 140 1.09 5.43 4.14
N GLU A 141 2.03 4.81 3.43
CA GLU A 141 3.40 4.60 3.89
C GLU A 141 4.39 5.14 2.86
N PHE A 142 5.36 5.90 3.36
CA PHE A 142 6.43 6.48 2.56
C PHE A 142 7.78 5.97 3.04
N LEU A 143 8.52 5.33 2.13
CA LEU A 143 9.83 4.79 2.40
C LEU A 143 10.86 5.35 1.43
N GLN A 144 12.11 5.42 1.90
CA GLN A 144 13.26 5.74 1.06
C GLN A 144 14.24 4.57 1.05
N GLY A 145 14.78 4.26 -0.13
CA GLY A 145 15.89 3.32 -0.21
C GLY A 145 16.53 3.17 -1.58
N LYS A 146 17.81 2.76 -1.56
CA LYS A 146 18.62 2.59 -2.78
C LYS A 146 18.12 1.42 -3.63
N GLU A 147 17.71 0.34 -2.97
CA GLU A 147 17.20 -0.89 -3.58
C GLU A 147 15.70 -1.03 -3.33
N MET A 148 14.90 -0.42 -4.20
CA MET A 148 13.43 -0.41 -4.10
C MET A 148 12.80 -1.77 -3.86
N GLY A 149 13.20 -2.78 -4.64
CA GLY A 149 12.61 -4.11 -4.54
C GLY A 149 12.82 -4.74 -3.17
N ARG A 150 14.01 -4.55 -2.59
CA ARG A 150 14.32 -5.04 -1.25
C ARG A 150 13.49 -4.33 -0.18
N VAL A 151 13.40 -3.00 -0.26
CA VAL A 151 12.59 -2.18 0.67
C VAL A 151 11.12 -2.59 0.63
N ILE A 152 10.55 -2.79 -0.56
CA ILE A 152 9.15 -3.22 -0.72
C ILE A 152 8.93 -4.59 -0.08
N VAL A 153 9.81 -5.56 -0.35
CA VAL A 153 9.70 -6.92 0.18
C VAL A 153 9.85 -6.95 1.70
N GLU A 154 10.82 -6.22 2.23
CA GLU A 154 11.06 -6.10 3.68
C GLU A 154 9.87 -5.44 4.37
N GLU A 155 9.33 -4.35 3.81
CA GLU A 155 8.16 -3.70 4.40
C GLU A 155 6.93 -4.60 4.34
N ALA A 156 6.66 -5.25 3.20
CA ALA A 156 5.53 -6.18 3.08
C ALA A 156 5.60 -7.32 4.13
N LYS A 157 6.80 -7.83 4.39
CA LYS A 157 7.03 -8.84 5.43
C LYS A 157 6.81 -8.28 6.84
N LYS A 158 7.39 -7.12 7.16
CA LYS A 158 7.24 -6.44 8.45
C LYS A 158 5.78 -6.17 8.79
N GLN A 159 5.03 -5.75 7.79
CA GLN A 159 3.63 -5.37 7.87
C GLN A 159 2.66 -6.55 7.71
N ARG A 160 3.17 -7.79 7.61
CA ARG A 160 2.40 -9.04 7.48
C ARG A 160 1.32 -8.97 6.40
N VAL A 161 1.71 -8.42 5.25
CA VAL A 161 0.84 -8.27 4.08
C VAL A 161 0.44 -9.66 3.56
N SER A 162 -0.85 -9.87 3.31
CA SER A 162 -1.36 -11.11 2.72
C SER A 162 -1.34 -11.11 1.19
N LEU A 163 -1.33 -9.93 0.55
CA LEU A 163 -1.21 -9.78 -0.90
C LEU A 163 -0.44 -8.50 -1.26
N LEU A 164 0.63 -8.62 -2.04
CA LEU A 164 1.40 -7.50 -2.60
C LEU A 164 1.04 -7.27 -4.07
N VAL A 165 0.66 -6.04 -4.42
CA VAL A 165 0.25 -5.65 -5.78
C VAL A 165 1.20 -4.60 -6.35
N LEU A 166 1.68 -4.83 -7.57
CA LEU A 166 2.69 -4.02 -8.25
C LEU A 166 2.23 -3.62 -9.65
N GLY A 167 2.51 -2.37 -10.05
CA GLY A 167 2.36 -1.94 -11.44
C GLY A 167 3.45 -2.50 -12.35
N GLN A 168 3.07 -3.21 -13.40
CA GLN A 168 4.00 -3.75 -14.39
C GLN A 168 4.04 -2.91 -15.67
N ARG A 169 5.19 -2.28 -15.90
CA ARG A 169 5.44 -1.46 -17.09
C ARG A 169 5.43 -2.28 -18.38
N LYS A 170 4.81 -1.74 -19.42
CA LYS A 170 4.91 -2.28 -20.78
C LYS A 170 6.34 -2.11 -21.29
N GLN A 171 7.08 -3.21 -21.40
CA GLN A 171 8.35 -3.20 -22.14
C GLN A 171 8.02 -3.05 -23.64
N SER A 172 8.49 -1.97 -24.26
CA SER A 172 8.39 -1.83 -25.71
C SER A 172 9.34 -2.85 -26.37
N PRO A 173 8.92 -3.55 -27.44
CA PRO A 173 9.81 -4.45 -28.17
C PRO A 173 11.06 -3.72 -28.69
N PHE A 174 10.92 -2.43 -29.05
CA PHE A 174 12.04 -1.58 -29.45
C PHE A 174 13.03 -1.35 -28.29
N TRP A 175 12.51 -1.09 -27.08
CA TRP A 175 13.36 -0.99 -25.88
C TRP A 175 14.08 -2.34 -25.68
N SER A 176 13.36 -3.45 -25.66
CA SER A 176 13.94 -4.79 -25.49
C SER A 176 15.08 -5.09 -26.47
N LEU A 177 14.98 -4.65 -27.73
CA LEU A 177 16.05 -4.74 -28.72
C LEU A 177 17.24 -3.82 -28.38
N VAL A 178 17.00 -2.55 -28.02
CA VAL A 178 18.05 -1.62 -27.58
C VAL A 178 18.80 -2.16 -26.34
N LYS A 179 18.11 -2.83 -25.39
CA LYS A 179 18.73 -3.49 -24.22
C LYS A 179 19.70 -4.60 -24.63
N LYS A 180 19.40 -5.33 -25.72
CA LYS A 180 20.24 -6.42 -26.25
C LYS A 180 21.52 -5.90 -26.90
N PHE A 181 21.47 -4.75 -27.57
CA PHE A 181 22.64 -4.15 -28.22
C PHE A 181 23.54 -3.34 -27.28
N SER A 182 23.01 -2.85 -26.15
CA SER A 182 23.73 -1.88 -25.31
C SER A 182 24.61 -2.48 -24.20
N THR A 183 24.52 -3.77 -23.81
CA THR A 183 25.41 -4.28 -22.74
C THR A 183 25.53 -5.80 -22.66
N SER A 184 26.70 -6.32 -23.03
CA SER A 184 27.18 -7.69 -22.75
C SER A 184 27.54 -7.96 -21.27
N LYS A 185 27.12 -7.11 -20.32
CA LYS A 185 27.45 -7.21 -18.88
C LYS A 185 26.36 -6.71 -17.92
N ARG A 186 25.08 -7.07 -18.13
CA ARG A 186 24.07 -6.91 -17.07
C ARG A 186 23.45 -8.24 -16.71
N ARG A 187 24.10 -8.88 -15.72
CA ARG A 187 23.55 -9.95 -14.90
C ARG A 187 22.09 -9.65 -14.58
N ASN A 188 21.22 -10.51 -15.09
CA ASN A 188 19.99 -11.10 -14.55
C ASN A 188 19.33 -10.50 -13.28
N HIS A 189 19.36 -9.19 -13.05
CA HIS A 189 18.46 -8.54 -12.12
C HIS A 189 17.24 -8.11 -12.92
N GLY A 190 16.22 -8.97 -12.91
CA GLY A 190 14.87 -8.62 -13.31
C GLY A 190 14.46 -7.28 -12.68
N GLY A 191 13.49 -6.61 -13.29
CA GLY A 191 13.06 -5.29 -12.79
C GLY A 191 12.61 -5.35 -11.33
N ILE A 192 12.38 -4.19 -10.70
CA ILE A 192 11.87 -4.10 -9.32
C ILE A 192 10.69 -5.07 -9.09
N VAL A 193 9.80 -5.16 -10.08
CA VAL A 193 8.65 -6.05 -10.09
C VAL A 193 9.04 -7.53 -10.05
N ASP A 194 9.96 -7.97 -10.92
CA ASP A 194 10.42 -9.36 -10.97
C ASP A 194 11.13 -9.75 -9.66
N TYR A 195 11.92 -8.83 -9.11
CA TYR A 195 12.57 -9.03 -7.81
C TYR A 195 11.53 -9.24 -6.71
N CYS A 196 10.49 -8.40 -6.64
CA CYS A 196 9.45 -8.54 -5.62
C CYS A 196 8.70 -9.88 -5.76
N ILE A 197 8.31 -10.28 -6.98
CA ILE A 197 7.64 -11.56 -7.24
C ILE A 197 8.48 -12.76 -6.76
N GLN A 198 9.80 -12.69 -6.95
CA GLN A 198 10.69 -13.79 -6.62
C GLN A 198 11.01 -13.87 -5.12
N ASN A 199 11.15 -12.71 -4.46
CA ASN A 199 11.70 -12.60 -3.10
C ASN A 199 10.62 -12.33 -2.03
N SER A 200 9.40 -11.98 -2.40
CA SER A 200 8.31 -11.77 -1.45
C SER A 200 7.93 -13.08 -0.75
N SER A 201 7.68 -13.00 0.56
CA SER A 201 7.13 -14.14 1.33
C SER A 201 5.63 -14.32 1.14
N CYS A 202 4.91 -13.28 0.68
CA CYS A 202 3.48 -13.32 0.42
C CYS A 202 3.18 -13.49 -1.09
N PRO A 203 1.94 -13.87 -1.45
CA PRO A 203 1.44 -13.75 -2.81
C PRO A 203 1.70 -12.36 -3.39
N THR A 204 2.39 -12.31 -4.53
CA THR A 204 2.71 -11.07 -5.23
C THR A 204 2.19 -11.11 -6.65
N ILE A 205 1.46 -10.06 -7.00
CA ILE A 205 0.78 -9.91 -8.27
C ILE A 205 1.29 -8.64 -8.95
N ALA A 206 1.82 -8.79 -10.14
CA ALA A 206 2.17 -7.70 -11.01
C ALA A 206 1.09 -7.51 -12.07
N VAL A 207 0.55 -6.29 -12.13
CA VAL A 207 -0.64 -5.95 -12.91
C VAL A 207 -0.27 -5.02 -14.03
N ARG A 208 -0.76 -5.32 -15.22
CA ARG A 208 -0.60 -4.48 -16.41
C ARG A 208 -1.91 -4.37 -17.16
N ARG A 209 -2.29 -3.18 -17.61
CA ARG A 209 -3.43 -3.02 -18.54
C ARG A 209 -3.11 -3.67 -19.88
N LYS A 210 -4.02 -4.52 -20.38
CA LYS A 210 -3.85 -5.23 -21.66
C LYS A 210 -3.95 -4.26 -22.83
N SER A 211 -5.06 -3.53 -22.90
CA SER A 211 -5.36 -2.56 -23.95
C SER A 211 -6.04 -1.33 -23.38
N LYS A 212 -5.82 -0.18 -24.01
CA LYS A 212 -6.59 1.05 -23.70
C LYS A 212 -8.03 0.96 -24.22
N LYS A 213 -8.26 0.22 -25.32
CA LYS A 213 -9.56 0.14 -26.02
C LYS A 213 -10.44 -1.01 -25.54
N LEU A 214 -9.84 -2.17 -25.28
CA LEU A 214 -10.56 -3.43 -25.06
C LEU A 214 -10.66 -3.82 -23.56
N GLY A 215 -10.23 -2.93 -22.66
CA GLY A 215 -10.20 -3.22 -21.23
C GLY A 215 -9.26 -4.37 -20.84
N GLY A 216 -9.43 -4.86 -19.61
CA GLY A 216 -8.75 -6.03 -19.07
C GLY A 216 -7.32 -5.82 -18.58
N TYR A 217 -6.86 -6.79 -17.78
CA TYR A 217 -5.55 -6.78 -17.12
C TYR A 217 -4.78 -8.06 -17.42
N LEU A 218 -3.49 -7.91 -17.75
CA LEU A 218 -2.52 -8.98 -17.73
C LEU A 218 -1.91 -9.06 -16.34
N ILE A 219 -1.81 -10.26 -15.83
CA ILE A 219 -1.26 -10.54 -14.51
C ILE A 219 -0.02 -11.41 -14.65
N THR A 220 0.99 -11.06 -13.86
CA THR A 220 2.18 -11.86 -13.67
C THR A 220 2.34 -12.19 -12.20
N THR A 221 2.47 -13.47 -11.89
CA THR A 221 2.77 -14.01 -10.56
C THR A 221 4.08 -14.81 -10.63
N LYS A 222 4.45 -15.45 -9.51
CA LYS A 222 5.63 -16.31 -9.44
C LYS A 222 5.56 -17.50 -10.41
N SER A 223 4.38 -18.10 -10.55
CA SER A 223 4.19 -19.31 -11.35
C SER A 223 3.75 -19.03 -12.79
N HIS A 224 2.99 -17.95 -13.02
CA HIS A 224 2.41 -17.66 -14.33
C HIS A 224 2.71 -16.25 -14.77
N LYS A 225 3.03 -16.07 -16.06
CA LYS A 225 3.37 -14.78 -16.64
C LYS A 225 2.33 -14.33 -17.66
N ASN A 226 1.92 -13.07 -17.58
CA ASN A 226 1.00 -12.43 -18.51
C ASN A 226 -0.30 -13.21 -18.79
N PHE A 227 -0.85 -13.91 -17.79
CA PHE A 227 -2.16 -14.52 -17.96
C PHE A 227 -3.23 -13.43 -17.88
N TRP A 228 -4.26 -13.58 -18.71
CA TRP A 228 -5.33 -12.60 -18.81
C TRP A 228 -6.46 -13.03 -17.89
N LEU A 229 -6.82 -12.19 -16.91
CA LEU A 229 -8.09 -12.35 -16.22
C LEU A 229 -9.18 -11.66 -17.07
N LEU A 230 -10.23 -12.42 -17.37
CA LEU A 230 -11.46 -11.86 -17.94
C LEU A 230 -12.03 -10.88 -16.92
N ALA A 231 -12.40 -9.70 -17.42
CA ALA A 231 -12.96 -8.61 -16.61
C ALA A 231 -14.41 -8.91 -16.23
#